data_AF-A0A2V7L1U0-F1
#
_entry.id   AF-A0A2V7L1U0-F1
#
_cell.length_a   1.000
_cell.length_b   1.000
_cell.length_c   1.000
_cell.angle_alpha   90.00
_cell.angle_beta   90.00
_cell.angle_gamma   90.00
#
_symmetry.space_group_name_H-M   'P 1'
#
loop_
_entity.id
_entity.type
_entity.pdbx_description
1 polymer ?
#
loop_
_entity_poly.entity_id
_entity_poly.type
_entity_poly.pdbx_seq_one_letter_code
_entity_poly.pdbx_strand_id
1 'polypeptide(L)'
;MAGRFASQLILYTAVSLSLAAPAFIGAQTADRPGAVHGVVFDSLITSRLLEGAEVWIESTNRMAKSDAAGNFVLSDVPPGRYLLTLYHPILDSAGLSLPPVMVDVISDNTTDVALATPSPAQAHHLLCPQDPLHRVGAILAVVRSASDGQALGSVMISAHWTTYDIAESSVRTTPRSMEARSDPSGHVLLCGLPTDVALVVRGRAEGGSVAMMVLDMAGRAFARADLHLGVSTATGMVRGIVRNRNGSLIPGASVLAVGTDATVIADAFGRFSLTGVTAGSGIVEARAVGYIPGHTQTLVRPDSVQEVDIILGDSVTMLDPVTVVGEYTPYLQRIGFIKRRETSQGHFLDTADVQRSGAVRFEDIFRMVPGARIRPNGTGYLVELQRDPSNSNSCPPAYFVDGVYYPQPPLQTPSIPIVPTEILAVEVYSNLSSAPVQYQRREGVCGVILVWTKRGVPKHRASH
;
A
#
# COMPACT_ATOMS: atom_id res chain seq x y z
N MET A 1 -52.86 98.03 17.37
CA MET A 1 -54.27 97.80 17.76
C MET A 1 -55.12 98.62 16.82
N ALA A 2 -56.09 97.99 16.14
CA ALA A 2 -56.78 98.52 14.95
C ALA A 2 -55.86 98.72 13.72
N GLY A 3 -56.40 98.52 12.52
CA GLY A 3 -55.71 98.83 11.27
C GLY A 3 -56.30 98.16 10.03
N ARG A 4 -57.23 98.87 9.37
CA ARG A 4 -57.62 98.67 7.96
C ARG A 4 -56.37 98.54 7.08
N PHE A 5 -56.40 97.73 6.02
CA PHE A 5 -55.68 98.07 4.77
C PHE A 5 -56.34 97.40 3.55
N ALA A 6 -56.68 98.24 2.58
CA ALA A 6 -57.07 97.88 1.23
C ALA A 6 -55.82 97.56 0.40
N SER A 7 -55.92 96.66 -0.59
CA SER A 7 -55.07 96.68 -1.78
C SER A 7 -55.64 95.81 -2.90
N GLN A 8 -55.91 96.46 -4.03
CA GLN A 8 -55.95 95.85 -5.36
C GLN A 8 -54.58 95.23 -5.68
N LEU A 9 -54.49 94.21 -6.54
CA LEU A 9 -53.48 94.10 -7.61
C LEU A 9 -53.72 92.81 -8.43
N ILE A 10 -54.08 92.95 -9.72
CA ILE A 10 -53.25 92.73 -10.93
C ILE A 10 -53.03 91.24 -11.29
N LEU A 11 -53.70 90.85 -12.39
CA LEU A 11 -53.41 89.65 -13.18
C LEU A 11 -52.08 89.83 -13.92
N TYR A 12 -51.15 88.88 -13.75
CA TYR A 12 -50.05 88.65 -14.68
C TYR A 12 -50.21 87.26 -15.31
N THR A 13 -50.46 87.24 -16.62
CA THR A 13 -50.37 86.04 -17.46
C THR A 13 -48.91 85.66 -17.67
N ALA A 14 -48.48 84.51 -17.15
CA ALA A 14 -47.17 83.96 -17.40
C ALA A 14 -47.15 83.21 -18.75
N VAL A 15 -46.33 83.67 -19.69
CA VAL A 15 -45.97 82.93 -20.90
C VAL A 15 -44.83 81.98 -20.55
N SER A 16 -45.09 80.68 -20.61
CA SER A 16 -44.10 79.62 -20.38
C SER A 16 -43.32 79.34 -21.66
N LEU A 17 -42.01 79.64 -21.63
CA LEU A 17 -41.05 79.33 -22.69
C LEU A 17 -40.44 77.95 -22.42
N SER A 18 -40.86 76.93 -23.15
CA SER A 18 -40.33 75.56 -23.05
C SER A 18 -39.01 75.42 -23.84
N LEU A 19 -37.88 75.46 -23.14
CA LEU A 19 -36.59 75.01 -23.67
C LEU A 19 -36.56 73.48 -23.72
N ALA A 20 -36.60 72.90 -24.91
CA ALA A 20 -36.31 71.49 -25.13
C ALA A 20 -34.78 71.29 -25.07
N ALA A 21 -34.29 70.71 -23.97
CA ALA A 21 -32.93 70.18 -23.92
C ALA A 21 -32.85 68.88 -24.74
N PRO A 22 -31.87 68.70 -25.63
CA PRO A 22 -31.65 67.40 -26.26
C PRO A 22 -31.20 66.43 -25.19
N ALA A 23 -32.00 65.40 -24.94
CA ALA A 23 -31.58 64.25 -24.15
C ALA A 23 -30.49 63.53 -24.95
N PHE A 24 -29.23 63.71 -24.55
CA PHE A 24 -28.18 62.77 -24.93
C PHE A 24 -28.52 61.43 -24.28
N ILE A 25 -29.20 60.57 -25.04
CA ILE A 25 -29.19 59.13 -24.78
C ILE A 25 -27.75 58.71 -25.04
N GLY A 26 -26.92 58.72 -24.00
CA GLY A 26 -25.70 57.95 -24.03
C GLY A 26 -26.14 56.51 -24.33
N ALA A 27 -25.67 55.95 -25.44
CA ALA A 27 -25.80 54.52 -25.66
C ALA A 27 -25.11 53.86 -24.46
N GLN A 28 -25.90 53.37 -23.50
CA GLN A 28 -25.40 52.33 -22.61
C GLN A 28 -25.05 51.19 -23.56
N THR A 29 -23.77 50.97 -23.79
CA THR A 29 -23.30 49.69 -24.31
C THR A 29 -23.91 48.65 -23.40
N ALA A 30 -24.98 48.00 -23.87
CA ALA A 30 -25.58 46.90 -23.17
C ALA A 30 -24.48 45.86 -23.05
N ASP A 31 -23.95 45.69 -21.84
CA ASP A 31 -22.92 44.69 -21.58
C ASP A 31 -23.50 43.33 -21.93
N ARG A 32 -23.08 42.81 -23.08
CA ARG A 32 -23.51 41.51 -23.56
C ARG A 32 -22.88 40.47 -22.65
N PRO A 33 -23.63 39.44 -22.24
CA PRO A 33 -23.05 38.40 -21.42
C PRO A 33 -21.92 37.70 -22.19
N GLY A 34 -20.87 37.33 -21.47
CA GLY A 34 -19.82 36.44 -21.95
C GLY A 34 -20.10 34.98 -21.59
N ALA A 35 -19.12 34.13 -21.87
CA ALA A 35 -19.11 32.72 -21.47
C ALA A 35 -17.81 32.39 -20.71
N VAL A 36 -17.89 31.42 -19.80
CA VAL A 36 -16.71 30.80 -19.18
C VAL A 36 -16.65 29.38 -19.68
N HIS A 37 -15.56 29.05 -20.37
CA HIS A 37 -15.23 27.68 -20.77
C HIS A 37 -14.07 27.21 -19.90
N GLY A 38 -14.05 25.93 -19.57
CA GLY A 38 -12.93 25.41 -18.80
C GLY A 38 -12.87 23.92 -18.73
N VAL A 39 -11.80 23.45 -18.09
CA VAL A 39 -11.53 22.03 -17.85
C VAL A 39 -11.38 21.76 -16.36
N VAL A 40 -11.89 20.62 -15.91
CA VAL A 40 -11.67 20.12 -14.55
C VAL A 40 -10.65 18.99 -14.58
N PHE A 41 -9.52 19.18 -13.89
CA PHE A 41 -8.41 18.23 -13.86
C PHE A 41 -7.98 17.90 -12.44
N ASP A 42 -7.85 16.62 -12.11
CA ASP A 42 -7.31 16.20 -10.83
C ASP A 42 -5.89 15.67 -10.98
N SER A 43 -4.92 16.49 -10.58
CA SER A 43 -3.49 16.16 -10.53
C SER A 43 -3.06 15.30 -9.34
N LEU A 44 -3.92 15.11 -8.32
CA LEU A 44 -3.54 14.47 -7.06
C LEU A 44 -3.97 13.01 -6.97
N ILE A 45 -5.23 12.71 -7.29
CA ILE A 45 -5.80 11.37 -7.02
C ILE A 45 -5.83 10.53 -8.29
N THR A 46 -6.42 11.08 -9.35
CA THR A 46 -6.72 10.34 -10.58
C THR A 46 -5.71 10.63 -11.70
N SER A 47 -5.02 11.78 -11.66
CA SER A 47 -4.18 12.28 -12.77
C SER A 47 -4.97 12.35 -14.09
N ARG A 48 -6.26 12.70 -14.02
CA ARG A 48 -7.21 12.67 -15.14
C ARG A 48 -8.13 13.89 -15.13
N LEU A 49 -8.72 14.13 -16.30
CA LEU A 49 -9.86 15.02 -16.47
C LEU A 49 -11.06 14.40 -15.75
N LEU A 50 -11.83 15.21 -15.02
CA LEU A 50 -12.95 14.74 -14.22
C LEU A 50 -14.27 14.95 -14.95
N GLU A 51 -15.00 13.87 -15.18
CA GLU A 51 -16.35 13.89 -15.71
C GLU A 51 -17.38 14.13 -14.59
N GLY A 52 -18.41 14.92 -14.86
CA GLY A 52 -19.53 15.11 -13.94
C GLY A 52 -19.23 15.98 -12.73
N ALA A 53 -18.08 16.67 -12.69
CA ALA A 53 -17.82 17.70 -11.70
C ALA A 53 -18.80 18.86 -11.88
N GLU A 54 -19.44 19.25 -10.77
CA GLU A 54 -20.37 20.37 -10.70
C GLU A 54 -19.57 21.64 -10.46
N VAL A 55 -19.59 22.56 -11.41
CA VAL A 55 -18.90 23.85 -11.34
C VAL A 55 -19.94 24.95 -11.26
N TRP A 56 -19.80 25.87 -10.31
CA TRP A 56 -20.70 27.02 -10.21
C TRP A 56 -19.95 28.30 -9.88
N ILE A 57 -20.60 29.41 -10.25
CA ILE A 57 -20.14 30.76 -9.91
C ILE A 57 -20.78 31.16 -8.58
N GLU A 58 -19.95 31.46 -7.57
CA GLU A 58 -20.42 31.97 -6.29
C GLU A 58 -21.24 33.25 -6.50
N SER A 59 -22.26 33.45 -5.65
CA SER A 59 -23.22 34.56 -5.72
C SER A 59 -24.17 34.58 -6.94
N THR A 60 -24.16 33.52 -7.76
CA THR A 60 -25.11 33.35 -8.87
C THR A 60 -25.76 31.97 -8.84
N ASN A 61 -26.80 31.76 -9.66
CA ASN A 61 -27.42 30.46 -9.88
C ASN A 61 -26.86 29.76 -11.15
N ARG A 62 -25.66 30.13 -11.61
CA ARG A 62 -25.03 29.56 -12.81
C ARG A 62 -24.19 28.35 -12.41
N MET A 63 -24.55 27.20 -12.96
CA MET A 63 -23.87 25.92 -12.74
C MET A 63 -23.76 25.16 -14.07
N ALA A 64 -22.64 24.45 -14.24
CA ALA A 64 -22.41 23.51 -15.33
C ALA A 64 -21.84 22.19 -14.77
N LYS A 65 -22.05 21.11 -15.51
CA LYS A 65 -21.35 19.83 -15.27
C LYS A 65 -20.29 19.64 -16.35
N SER A 66 -19.15 19.11 -15.94
CA SER A 66 -18.10 18.71 -16.88
C SER A 66 -18.48 17.44 -17.65
N ASP A 67 -18.06 17.37 -18.91
CA ASP A 67 -18.25 16.21 -19.79
C ASP A 67 -17.17 15.13 -19.59
N ALA A 68 -17.20 14.06 -20.38
CA ALA A 68 -16.23 12.95 -20.32
C ALA A 68 -14.78 13.38 -20.63
N ALA A 69 -14.58 14.52 -21.29
CA ALA A 69 -13.28 15.14 -21.52
C ALA A 69 -12.97 16.23 -20.47
N GLY A 70 -13.77 16.31 -19.40
CA GLY A 70 -13.63 17.28 -18.31
C GLY A 70 -14.01 18.71 -18.67
N ASN A 71 -14.53 18.98 -19.86
CA ASN A 71 -14.88 20.33 -20.30
C ASN A 71 -16.21 20.76 -19.72
N PHE A 72 -16.33 22.04 -19.36
CA PHE A 72 -17.59 22.66 -18.97
C PHE A 72 -17.74 24.03 -19.64
N VAL A 73 -18.99 24.47 -19.79
CA VAL A 73 -19.31 25.82 -20.28
C VAL A 73 -20.41 26.45 -19.41
N LEU A 74 -20.13 27.62 -18.87
CA LEU A 74 -21.10 28.50 -18.22
C LEU A 74 -21.42 29.64 -19.20
N SER A 75 -22.61 29.62 -19.79
CA SER A 75 -23.08 30.65 -20.73
C SER A 75 -23.86 31.75 -20.03
N ASP A 76 -24.08 32.86 -20.73
CA ASP A 76 -24.90 33.97 -20.27
C ASP A 76 -24.45 34.56 -18.92
N VAL A 77 -23.14 34.80 -18.79
CA VAL A 77 -22.52 35.37 -17.59
C VAL A 77 -22.25 36.86 -17.82
N PRO A 78 -22.84 37.77 -17.02
CA PRO A 78 -22.57 39.20 -17.14
C PRO A 78 -21.07 39.50 -17.01
N PRO A 79 -20.55 40.55 -17.67
CA PRO A 79 -19.16 40.96 -17.48
C PRO A 79 -18.89 41.32 -16.02
N GLY A 80 -17.77 40.84 -15.48
CA GLY A 80 -17.46 41.01 -14.06
C GLY A 80 -16.43 40.02 -13.54
N ARG A 81 -16.05 40.20 -12.27
CA ARG A 81 -15.10 39.33 -11.57
C ARG A 81 -15.84 38.37 -10.67
N TYR A 82 -15.60 37.08 -10.85
CA TYR A 82 -16.35 36.01 -10.19
C TYR A 82 -15.42 34.99 -9.53
N LEU A 83 -15.90 34.34 -8.48
CA LEU A 83 -15.29 33.16 -7.88
C LEU A 83 -15.97 31.91 -8.42
N LEU A 84 -15.18 30.99 -8.97
CA LEU A 84 -15.62 29.67 -9.37
C LEU A 84 -15.23 28.68 -8.28
N THR A 85 -16.15 27.78 -7.98
CA THR A 85 -15.90 26.64 -7.10
C THR A 85 -16.45 25.38 -7.78
N LEU A 86 -16.05 24.22 -7.27
CA LEU A 86 -16.48 22.95 -7.81
C LEU A 86 -16.71 21.90 -6.72
N TYR A 87 -17.60 20.97 -7.03
CA TYR A 87 -17.84 19.76 -6.29
C TYR A 87 -17.58 18.56 -7.20
N HIS A 88 -16.88 17.57 -6.66
CA HIS A 88 -16.75 16.28 -7.32
C HIS A 88 -16.69 15.17 -6.26
N PRO A 89 -17.50 14.10 -6.35
CA PRO A 89 -17.57 13.05 -5.32
C PRO A 89 -16.21 12.42 -4.96
N ILE A 90 -15.30 12.26 -5.92
CA ILE A 90 -13.96 11.69 -5.66
C ILE A 90 -13.09 12.64 -4.82
N LEU A 91 -13.21 13.96 -5.01
CA LEU A 91 -12.44 14.96 -4.26
C LEU A 91 -13.01 15.15 -2.86
N ASP A 92 -14.34 15.18 -2.75
CA ASP A 92 -15.07 15.23 -1.47
C ASP A 92 -14.77 14.00 -0.61
N SER A 93 -14.81 12.80 -1.22
CA SER A 93 -14.41 11.55 -0.57
C SER A 93 -12.92 11.47 -0.21
N ALA A 94 -12.11 12.46 -0.60
CA ALA A 94 -10.73 12.60 -0.21
C ALA A 94 -10.52 13.67 0.87
N GLY A 95 -11.57 14.40 1.26
CA GLY A 95 -11.44 15.59 2.09
C GLY A 95 -10.66 16.72 1.39
N LEU A 96 -10.52 16.67 0.06
CA LEU A 96 -9.87 17.73 -0.72
C LEU A 96 -10.92 18.77 -1.10
N SER A 97 -10.85 19.93 -0.47
CA SER A 97 -11.56 21.13 -0.91
C SER A 97 -10.62 21.98 -1.76
N LEU A 98 -11.09 22.40 -2.93
CA LEU A 98 -10.31 23.26 -3.82
C LEU A 98 -10.51 24.73 -3.46
N PRO A 99 -9.43 25.52 -3.39
CA PRO A 99 -9.58 26.96 -3.24
C PRO A 99 -10.35 27.50 -4.46
N PRO A 100 -11.29 28.44 -4.27
CA PRO A 100 -12.05 29.01 -5.37
C PRO A 100 -11.13 29.77 -6.33
N VAL A 101 -11.41 29.66 -7.63
CA VAL A 101 -10.62 30.28 -8.69
C VAL A 101 -11.30 31.56 -9.14
N MET A 102 -10.56 32.68 -9.15
CA MET A 102 -11.08 33.95 -9.67
C MET A 102 -11.03 33.97 -11.19
N VAL A 103 -12.12 34.40 -11.83
CA VAL A 103 -12.22 34.63 -13.28
C VAL A 103 -12.73 36.04 -13.56
N ASP A 104 -12.17 36.68 -14.58
CA ASP A 104 -12.63 37.96 -15.10
C ASP A 104 -13.39 37.71 -16.41
N VAL A 105 -14.72 37.82 -16.38
CA VAL A 105 -15.58 37.59 -17.54
C VAL A 105 -15.68 38.87 -18.36
N ILE A 106 -15.36 38.75 -19.65
CA ILE A 106 -15.36 39.85 -20.60
C ILE A 106 -16.63 39.77 -21.48
N SER A 107 -17.21 40.93 -21.79
CA SER A 107 -18.38 41.08 -22.67
C SER A 107 -18.16 40.47 -24.05
N ASP A 108 -19.15 39.71 -24.54
CA ASP A 108 -19.17 39.05 -25.87
C ASP A 108 -17.91 38.20 -26.17
N ASN A 109 -17.28 37.64 -25.13
CA ASN A 109 -16.09 36.81 -25.25
C ASN A 109 -16.22 35.53 -24.41
N THR A 110 -15.45 34.50 -24.78
CA THR A 110 -15.28 33.30 -23.97
C THR A 110 -13.99 33.42 -23.17
N THR A 111 -14.09 33.24 -21.86
CA THR A 111 -12.95 33.22 -20.94
C THR A 111 -12.59 31.79 -20.60
N ASP A 112 -11.36 31.38 -20.87
CA ASP A 112 -10.87 30.04 -20.56
C ASP A 112 -10.32 29.97 -19.13
N VAL A 113 -10.68 28.91 -18.39
CA VAL A 113 -10.19 28.65 -17.03
C VAL A 113 -9.87 27.17 -16.83
N ALA A 114 -8.84 26.88 -16.04
CA ALA A 114 -8.55 25.53 -15.57
C ALA A 114 -8.87 25.43 -14.08
N LEU A 115 -9.73 24.49 -13.72
CA LEU A 115 -10.01 24.15 -12.33
C LEU A 115 -9.29 22.85 -12.00
N ALA A 116 -8.24 22.93 -11.19
CA ALA A 116 -7.42 21.77 -10.89
C ALA A 116 -7.15 21.59 -9.39
N THR A 117 -6.94 20.34 -8.99
CA THR A 117 -6.38 20.05 -7.68
C THR A 117 -4.97 20.65 -7.53
N PRO A 118 -4.49 20.97 -6.31
CA PRO A 118 -3.11 21.41 -6.15
C PRO A 118 -2.15 20.44 -6.82
N SER A 119 -1.04 20.93 -7.37
CA SER A 119 -0.01 20.01 -7.85
C SER A 119 0.47 19.11 -6.70
N PRO A 120 0.99 17.89 -6.98
CA PRO A 120 1.60 17.05 -5.95
C PRO A 120 2.62 17.81 -5.09
N ALA A 121 3.46 18.67 -5.69
CA ALA A 121 4.43 19.46 -4.92
C ALA A 121 3.76 20.45 -3.94
N GLN A 122 2.67 21.12 -4.36
CA GLN A 122 1.89 22.03 -3.52
C GLN A 122 1.14 21.28 -2.42
N ALA A 123 0.48 20.16 -2.75
CA ALA A 123 -0.20 19.34 -1.76
C ALA A 123 0.78 18.79 -0.72
N HIS A 124 1.99 18.38 -1.12
CA HIS A 124 3.02 17.92 -0.19
C HIS A 124 3.44 19.02 0.78
N HIS A 125 3.66 20.22 0.25
CA HIS A 125 4.03 21.36 1.07
C HIS A 125 2.95 21.72 2.10
N LEU A 126 1.67 21.63 1.72
CA LEU A 126 0.54 21.93 2.60
C LEU A 126 0.29 20.82 3.63
N LEU A 127 0.36 19.56 3.23
CA LEU A 127 -0.03 18.40 4.04
C LEU A 127 1.13 17.85 4.88
N CYS A 128 2.35 17.91 4.36
CA CYS A 128 3.56 17.35 4.96
C CYS A 128 4.64 18.44 5.16
N PRO A 129 4.39 19.47 6.00
CA PRO A 129 5.30 20.61 6.16
C PRO A 129 6.68 20.22 6.73
N GLN A 130 6.81 19.03 7.30
CA GLN A 130 8.05 18.51 7.88
C GLN A 130 9.05 17.98 6.83
N ASP A 131 8.65 17.81 5.57
CA ASP A 131 9.56 17.47 4.45
C ASP A 131 9.43 18.48 3.30
N PRO A 132 10.13 19.63 3.38
CA PRO A 132 10.03 20.67 2.36
C PRO A 132 10.77 20.31 1.04
N LEU A 133 11.56 19.23 1.02
CA LEU A 133 12.41 18.85 -0.12
C LEU A 133 11.79 17.80 -1.05
N HIS A 134 10.55 17.36 -0.80
CA HIS A 134 9.81 16.40 -1.63
C HIS A 134 10.57 15.09 -1.88
N ARG A 135 11.38 14.65 -0.91
CA ARG A 135 12.21 13.44 -1.07
C ARG A 135 11.46 12.17 -0.70
N VAL A 136 10.30 12.33 -0.06
CA VAL A 136 9.42 11.26 0.38
C VAL A 136 8.00 11.57 -0.08
N GLY A 137 7.22 10.53 -0.29
CA GLY A 137 5.81 10.61 -0.65
C GLY A 137 4.88 10.60 0.56
N ALA A 138 3.61 10.80 0.26
CA ALA A 138 2.53 10.77 1.22
C ALA A 138 1.35 9.91 0.74
N ILE A 139 0.71 9.22 1.69
CA ILE A 139 -0.55 8.51 1.47
C ILE A 139 -1.68 9.29 2.12
N LEU A 140 -2.72 9.57 1.34
CA LEU A 140 -4.02 9.97 1.84
C LEU A 140 -4.94 8.74 1.84
N ALA A 141 -5.23 8.21 3.02
CA ALA A 141 -6.05 7.04 3.18
C ALA A 141 -7.42 7.37 3.76
N VAL A 142 -8.43 6.59 3.35
CA VAL A 142 -9.78 6.63 3.94
C VAL A 142 -10.10 5.27 4.50
N VAL A 143 -10.46 5.25 5.78
CA VAL A 143 -10.72 4.05 6.56
C VAL A 143 -12.21 3.88 6.74
N ARG A 144 -12.75 2.77 6.24
CA ARG A 144 -14.18 2.45 6.29
C ARG A 144 -14.42 1.07 6.87
N SER A 145 -15.62 0.86 7.39
CA SER A 145 -16.12 -0.46 7.75
C SER A 145 -16.40 -1.27 6.49
N ALA A 146 -16.03 -2.55 6.50
CA ALA A 146 -16.26 -3.47 5.38
C ALA A 146 -17.73 -3.92 5.27
N SER A 147 -18.52 -3.81 6.35
CA SER A 147 -19.91 -4.27 6.38
C SER A 147 -20.89 -3.25 5.82
N ASP A 148 -20.73 -1.97 6.17
CA ASP A 148 -21.69 -0.90 5.89
C ASP A 148 -21.05 0.34 5.23
N GLY A 149 -19.72 0.36 5.07
CA GLY A 149 -19.00 1.46 4.43
C GLY A 149 -18.86 2.72 5.29
N GLN A 150 -19.31 2.70 6.56
CA GLN A 150 -19.19 3.85 7.45
C GLN A 150 -17.73 4.19 7.73
N ALA A 151 -17.43 5.49 7.85
CA ALA A 151 -16.11 5.95 8.21
C ALA A 151 -15.72 5.50 9.63
N LEU A 152 -14.48 5.07 9.82
CA LEU A 152 -13.97 4.62 11.11
C LEU A 152 -12.92 5.58 11.65
N GLY A 153 -13.25 6.27 12.74
CA GLY A 153 -12.32 7.17 13.43
C GLY A 153 -11.47 6.51 14.51
N SER A 154 -10.38 7.18 14.89
CA SER A 154 -9.42 6.77 15.92
C SER A 154 -8.72 5.43 15.67
N VAL A 155 -8.73 4.92 14.44
CA VAL A 155 -8.08 3.68 14.05
C VAL A 155 -6.61 3.93 13.74
N MET A 156 -5.71 3.12 14.29
CA MET A 156 -4.30 3.17 13.92
C MET A 156 -4.08 2.50 12.56
N ILE A 157 -3.54 3.26 11.61
CA ILE A 157 -3.08 2.78 10.31
C ILE A 157 -1.56 2.87 10.27
N SER A 158 -0.94 1.86 9.68
CA SER A 158 0.51 1.78 9.54
C SER A 158 0.90 1.44 8.10
N ALA A 159 1.90 2.11 7.55
CA ALA A 159 2.55 1.74 6.31
C ALA A 159 3.91 1.13 6.62
N HIS A 160 4.20 -0.05 6.05
CA HIS A 160 5.43 -0.81 6.29
C HIS A 160 6.22 -0.95 5.00
N TRP A 161 7.54 -0.77 5.09
CA TRP A 161 8.47 -1.00 3.99
C TRP A 161 9.81 -1.50 4.51
N THR A 162 10.72 -1.81 3.60
CA THR A 162 12.04 -2.33 3.95
C THR A 162 13.10 -1.54 3.20
N THR A 163 14.11 -1.05 3.93
CA THR A 163 15.27 -0.36 3.35
C THR A 163 16.49 -1.26 3.37
N TYR A 164 17.39 -1.07 2.40
CA TYR A 164 18.70 -1.72 2.36
C TYR A 164 19.76 -0.71 2.79
N ASP A 165 20.33 -0.91 3.98
CA ASP A 165 21.47 -0.13 4.46
C ASP A 165 22.75 -0.81 3.94
N ILE A 166 23.43 -0.17 2.98
CA ILE A 166 24.65 -0.68 2.36
C ILE A 166 25.86 -0.07 3.07
N ALA A 167 26.64 -0.90 3.76
CA ALA A 167 27.97 -0.58 4.27
C ALA A 167 29.04 -1.22 3.37
N GLU A 168 30.30 -0.79 3.49
CA GLU A 168 31.42 -1.23 2.62
C GLU A 168 31.56 -2.76 2.47
N SER A 169 31.11 -3.55 3.45
CA SER A 169 31.19 -5.01 3.44
C SER A 169 29.90 -5.73 3.85
N SER A 170 28.76 -5.04 3.97
CA SER A 170 27.49 -5.66 4.35
C SER A 170 26.28 -4.92 3.81
N VAL A 171 25.26 -5.68 3.40
CA VAL A 171 23.94 -5.16 3.09
C VAL A 171 23.02 -5.59 4.22
N ARG A 172 22.50 -4.63 4.97
CA ARG A 172 21.55 -4.88 6.05
C ARG A 172 20.16 -4.47 5.63
N THR A 173 19.23 -5.39 5.74
CA THR A 173 17.81 -5.13 5.53
C THR A 173 17.20 -4.58 6.82
N THR A 174 16.62 -3.39 6.77
CA THR A 174 16.02 -2.71 7.93
C THR A 174 14.53 -2.46 7.65
N PRO A 175 13.61 -3.13 8.38
CA PRO A 175 12.19 -2.82 8.33
C PRO A 175 11.93 -1.40 8.84
N ARG A 176 11.03 -0.69 8.18
CA ARG A 176 10.60 0.65 8.53
C ARG A 176 9.09 0.71 8.53
N SER A 177 8.54 1.57 9.38
CA SER A 177 7.11 1.83 9.42
C SER A 177 6.82 3.29 9.69
N MET A 178 5.65 3.72 9.25
CA MET A 178 5.04 5.00 9.58
C MET A 178 3.62 4.73 10.07
N GLU A 179 3.18 5.47 11.08
CA GLU A 179 1.87 5.28 11.70
C GLU A 179 1.11 6.59 11.83
N ALA A 180 -0.20 6.53 11.62
CA ALA A 180 -1.11 7.65 11.82
C ALA A 180 -2.49 7.14 12.22
N ARG A 181 -3.24 7.95 12.97
CA ARG A 181 -4.61 7.63 13.39
C ARG A 181 -5.62 8.29 12.48
N SER A 182 -6.73 7.60 12.24
CA SER A 182 -7.86 8.18 11.51
C SER A 182 -8.59 9.23 12.34
N ASP A 183 -9.03 10.30 11.67
CA ASP A 183 -9.92 11.30 12.25
C ASP A 183 -11.38 10.78 12.32
N PRO A 184 -12.33 11.52 12.92
CA PRO A 184 -13.74 11.09 13.00
C PRO A 184 -14.42 10.85 11.64
N SER A 185 -13.89 11.41 10.56
CA SER A 185 -14.37 11.21 9.18
C SER A 185 -13.65 10.05 8.46
N GLY A 186 -12.77 9.33 9.16
CA GLY A 186 -12.06 8.17 8.64
C GLY A 186 -10.81 8.52 7.81
N HIS A 187 -10.43 9.79 7.71
CA HIS A 187 -9.26 10.21 6.93
C HIS A 187 -7.97 10.01 7.71
N VAL A 188 -6.92 9.61 7.00
CA VAL A 188 -5.57 9.39 7.52
C VAL A 188 -4.56 9.98 6.55
N LEU A 189 -3.60 10.73 7.07
CA LEU A 189 -2.45 11.23 6.32
C LEU A 189 -1.17 10.57 6.86
N LEU A 190 -0.45 9.86 5.99
CA LEU A 190 0.88 9.30 6.28
C LEU A 190 1.91 10.03 5.42
N CYS A 191 2.79 10.82 6.04
CA CYS A 191 3.91 11.47 5.37
C CYS A 191 5.20 10.65 5.56
N GLY A 192 6.24 10.92 4.76
CA GLY A 192 7.56 10.32 5.03
C GLY A 192 7.78 8.94 4.41
N LEU A 193 7.05 8.61 3.34
CA LEU A 193 7.05 7.28 2.75
C LEU A 193 7.96 7.22 1.51
N PRO A 194 8.69 6.13 1.27
CA PRO A 194 9.49 6.00 0.04
C PRO A 194 8.60 5.80 -1.19
N THR A 195 8.93 6.43 -2.30
CA THR A 195 8.12 6.42 -3.54
C THR A 195 8.52 5.33 -4.54
N ASP A 196 9.64 4.67 -4.32
CA ASP A 196 10.32 3.74 -5.21
C ASP A 196 10.20 2.27 -4.78
N VAL A 197 9.52 2.00 -3.66
CA VAL A 197 9.27 0.65 -3.15
C VAL A 197 7.79 0.46 -2.83
N ALA A 198 7.32 -0.79 -2.95
CA ALA A 198 5.97 -1.14 -2.55
C ALA A 198 5.80 -1.05 -1.02
N LEU A 199 4.71 -0.41 -0.61
CA LEU A 199 4.32 -0.22 0.78
C LEU A 199 3.23 -1.22 1.15
N VAL A 200 3.28 -1.77 2.36
CA VAL A 200 2.18 -2.56 2.92
C VAL A 200 1.44 -1.69 3.92
N VAL A 201 0.26 -1.22 3.54
CA VAL A 201 -0.64 -0.45 4.41
C VAL A 201 -1.51 -1.42 5.20
N ARG A 202 -1.54 -1.24 6.52
CA ARG A 202 -2.25 -2.12 7.45
C ARG A 202 -3.11 -1.31 8.41
N GLY A 203 -4.27 -1.85 8.74
CA GLY A 203 -5.17 -1.28 9.74
C GLY A 203 -5.94 -2.37 10.45
N ARG A 204 -6.33 -2.12 11.70
CA ARG A 204 -7.15 -3.04 12.48
C ARG A 204 -8.16 -2.25 13.30
N ALA A 205 -9.44 -2.51 13.07
CA ALA A 205 -10.50 -2.03 13.94
C ALA A 205 -10.57 -2.89 15.22
N GLU A 206 -11.12 -2.32 16.30
CA GLU A 206 -11.35 -3.06 17.54
C GLU A 206 -12.23 -4.30 17.27
N GLY A 207 -11.87 -5.45 17.85
CA GLY A 207 -12.58 -6.73 17.61
C GLY A 207 -12.49 -7.28 16.18
N GLY A 208 -11.84 -6.56 15.26
CA GLY A 208 -11.76 -6.86 13.84
C GLY A 208 -10.67 -7.83 13.44
N SER A 209 -10.39 -7.91 12.14
CA SER A 209 -9.19 -8.55 11.57
C SER A 209 -8.23 -7.51 11.03
N VAL A 210 -6.97 -7.89 10.78
CA VAL A 210 -6.00 -6.98 10.16
C VAL A 210 -6.32 -6.85 8.68
N ALA A 211 -6.70 -5.67 8.24
CA ALA A 211 -6.81 -5.36 6.83
C ALA A 211 -5.44 -5.00 6.27
N MET A 212 -5.19 -5.41 5.03
CA MET A 212 -3.93 -5.16 4.34
C MET A 212 -4.16 -4.73 2.90
N MET A 213 -3.33 -3.80 2.45
CA MET A 213 -3.28 -3.31 1.08
C MET A 213 -1.81 -3.13 0.69
N VAL A 214 -1.45 -3.50 -0.54
CA VAL A 214 -0.13 -3.19 -1.11
C VAL A 214 -0.29 -1.96 -1.99
N LEU A 215 0.55 -0.96 -1.78
CA LEU A 215 0.51 0.28 -2.54
C LEU A 215 1.88 0.53 -3.17
N ASP A 216 1.89 0.68 -4.49
CA ASP A 216 3.06 1.15 -5.23
C ASP A 216 2.82 2.60 -5.67
N MET A 217 3.67 3.51 -5.21
CA MET A 217 3.58 4.92 -5.57
C MET A 217 4.19 5.19 -6.96
N ALA A 218 5.00 4.27 -7.49
CA ALA A 218 5.63 4.35 -8.81
C ALA A 218 6.32 5.71 -9.04
N GLY A 219 7.08 6.18 -8.04
CA GLY A 219 7.79 7.46 -8.06
C GLY A 219 6.92 8.70 -7.82
N ARG A 220 5.59 8.55 -7.66
CA ARG A 220 4.69 9.68 -7.40
C ARG A 220 4.78 10.14 -5.95
N ALA A 221 4.67 11.44 -5.73
CA ALA A 221 4.69 12.04 -4.40
C ALA A 221 3.42 11.76 -3.57
N PHE A 222 2.32 11.36 -4.21
CA PHE A 222 1.05 11.06 -3.55
C PHE A 222 0.44 9.77 -4.03
N ALA A 223 -0.19 9.06 -3.11
CA ALA A 223 -1.08 7.96 -3.42
C ALA A 223 -2.32 7.97 -2.53
N ARG A 224 -3.43 7.45 -3.08
CA ARG A 224 -4.68 7.22 -2.34
C ARG A 224 -4.76 5.77 -1.91
N ALA A 225 -5.24 5.52 -0.69
CA ALA A 225 -5.54 4.18 -0.21
C ALA A 225 -6.95 4.13 0.42
N ASP A 226 -7.85 3.35 -0.16
CA ASP A 226 -9.16 3.09 0.42
C ASP A 226 -9.11 1.76 1.19
N LEU A 227 -9.05 1.85 2.52
CA LEU A 227 -8.87 0.69 3.39
C LEU A 227 -10.19 0.35 4.10
N HIS A 228 -10.70 -0.85 3.83
CA HIS A 228 -11.89 -1.36 4.49
C HIS A 228 -11.51 -2.33 5.61
N LEU A 229 -12.02 -2.11 6.81
CA LEU A 229 -11.72 -2.90 7.99
C LEU A 229 -12.94 -3.75 8.38
N GLY A 230 -12.72 -5.02 8.68
CA GLY A 230 -13.69 -5.80 9.43
C GLY A 230 -13.75 -5.29 10.86
N VAL A 231 -14.94 -4.92 11.35
CA VAL A 231 -15.19 -4.50 12.75
C VAL A 231 -15.66 -5.67 13.64
N SER A 232 -15.70 -6.88 13.07
CA SER A 232 -16.07 -8.12 13.74
C SER A 232 -15.30 -9.30 13.12
N THR A 233 -15.54 -10.51 13.62
CA THR A 233 -15.01 -11.76 13.05
C THR A 233 -15.85 -12.29 11.89
N ALA A 234 -16.70 -11.46 11.28
CA ALA A 234 -17.47 -11.85 10.10
C ALA A 234 -16.55 -12.28 8.96
N THR A 235 -17.00 -13.29 8.21
CA THR A 235 -16.24 -13.87 7.11
C THR A 235 -17.03 -13.84 5.81
N GLY A 236 -16.32 -13.97 4.70
CA GLY A 236 -16.87 -14.18 3.37
C GLY A 236 -16.11 -15.30 2.64
N MET A 237 -16.35 -15.39 1.34
CA MET A 237 -15.73 -16.36 0.45
C MET A 237 -14.99 -15.64 -0.68
N VAL A 238 -13.82 -16.14 -1.05
CA VAL A 238 -13.11 -15.72 -2.25
C VAL A 238 -13.08 -16.87 -3.23
N ARG A 239 -13.64 -16.67 -4.42
CA ARG A 239 -13.60 -17.64 -5.53
C ARG A 239 -12.73 -17.11 -6.65
N GLY A 240 -12.05 -17.98 -7.37
CA GLY A 240 -11.22 -17.50 -8.47
C GLY A 240 -10.56 -18.58 -9.28
N ILE A 241 -9.67 -18.12 -10.15
CA ILE A 241 -8.77 -18.96 -10.93
C ILE A 241 -7.33 -18.53 -10.71
N VAL A 242 -6.41 -19.49 -10.79
CA VAL A 242 -4.97 -19.26 -10.81
C VAL A 242 -4.46 -19.53 -12.23
N ARG A 243 -3.74 -18.57 -12.80
CA ARG A 243 -3.15 -18.68 -14.15
C ARG A 243 -1.76 -18.07 -14.21
N ASN A 244 -1.02 -18.36 -15.27
CA ASN A 244 0.21 -17.64 -15.58
C ASN A 244 -0.06 -16.42 -16.46
N ARG A 245 0.98 -15.63 -16.75
CA ARG A 245 0.90 -14.45 -17.64
C ARG A 245 0.42 -14.76 -19.05
N ASN A 246 0.67 -15.98 -19.54
CA ASN A 246 0.23 -16.44 -20.87
C ASN A 246 -1.23 -16.91 -20.88
N GLY A 247 -1.93 -16.85 -19.74
CA GLY A 247 -3.32 -17.26 -19.60
C GLY A 247 -3.52 -18.76 -19.34
N SER A 248 -2.46 -19.56 -19.24
CA SER A 248 -2.58 -20.98 -18.90
C SER A 248 -2.98 -21.15 -17.44
N LEU A 249 -3.99 -21.99 -17.19
CA LEU A 249 -4.48 -22.32 -15.85
C LEU A 249 -3.45 -23.17 -15.10
N ILE A 250 -3.29 -22.90 -13.80
CA ILE A 250 -2.28 -23.57 -12.95
C ILE A 250 -2.99 -24.45 -11.92
N PRO A 251 -3.11 -25.77 -12.18
CA PRO A 251 -3.68 -26.70 -11.22
C PRO A 251 -2.75 -26.93 -10.03
N GLY A 252 -3.33 -27.28 -8.87
CA GLY A 252 -2.56 -27.64 -7.68
C GLY A 252 -1.87 -26.45 -6.98
N ALA A 253 -2.14 -25.21 -7.41
CA ALA A 253 -1.66 -24.02 -6.73
C ALA A 253 -2.26 -23.93 -5.32
N SER A 254 -1.42 -23.69 -4.30
CA SER A 254 -1.89 -23.36 -2.96
C SER A 254 -2.29 -21.90 -2.91
N VAL A 255 -3.53 -21.62 -2.52
CA VAL A 255 -4.10 -20.28 -2.41
C VAL A 255 -4.43 -20.01 -0.94
N LEU A 256 -3.98 -18.88 -0.43
CA LEU A 256 -4.22 -18.47 0.96
C LEU A 256 -4.60 -16.99 1.05
N ALA A 257 -5.38 -16.64 2.08
CA ALA A 257 -5.60 -15.25 2.45
C ALA A 257 -4.54 -14.82 3.46
N VAL A 258 -3.69 -13.86 3.07
CA VAL A 258 -2.52 -13.43 3.85
C VAL A 258 -2.99 -12.89 5.21
N GLY A 259 -2.32 -13.29 6.28
CA GLY A 259 -2.66 -12.87 7.64
C GLY A 259 -3.78 -13.68 8.30
N THR A 260 -4.27 -14.75 7.63
CA THR A 260 -5.27 -15.68 8.16
C THR A 260 -4.80 -17.14 7.98
N ASP A 261 -5.52 -18.08 8.60
CA ASP A 261 -5.29 -19.52 8.43
C ASP A 261 -6.07 -20.11 7.23
N ALA A 262 -6.83 -19.29 6.50
CA ALA A 262 -7.62 -19.75 5.37
C ALA A 262 -6.69 -20.13 4.20
N THR A 263 -6.72 -21.41 3.83
CA THR A 263 -5.96 -21.97 2.70
C THR A 263 -6.79 -22.99 1.91
N VAL A 264 -6.53 -23.10 0.62
CA VAL A 264 -7.16 -24.05 -0.29
C VAL A 264 -6.19 -24.43 -1.41
N ILE A 265 -6.38 -25.60 -2.03
CA ILE A 265 -5.63 -26.02 -3.22
C ILE A 265 -6.53 -25.85 -4.44
N ALA A 266 -6.01 -25.23 -5.49
CA ALA A 266 -6.71 -25.07 -6.76
C ALA A 266 -6.90 -26.42 -7.47
N ASP A 267 -8.08 -26.60 -8.08
CA ASP A 267 -8.46 -27.84 -8.76
C ASP A 267 -7.71 -28.07 -10.09
N ALA A 268 -8.09 -29.12 -10.83
CA ALA A 268 -7.48 -29.46 -12.13
C ALA A 268 -7.65 -28.37 -13.20
N PHE A 269 -8.58 -27.43 -13.01
CA PHE A 269 -8.82 -26.28 -13.87
C PHE A 269 -8.29 -24.98 -13.25
N GLY A 270 -7.42 -25.07 -12.24
CA GLY A 270 -6.88 -23.91 -11.53
C GLY A 270 -7.92 -23.11 -10.75
N ARG A 271 -9.14 -23.62 -10.57
CA ARG A 271 -10.21 -22.94 -9.83
C ARG A 271 -10.05 -23.18 -8.35
N PHE A 272 -10.38 -22.19 -7.54
CA PHE A 272 -10.38 -22.31 -6.09
C PHE A 272 -11.60 -21.63 -5.47
N SER A 273 -11.98 -22.10 -4.29
CA SER A 273 -13.03 -21.53 -3.45
C SER A 273 -12.54 -21.48 -2.01
N LEU A 274 -12.05 -20.33 -1.59
CA LEU A 274 -11.51 -20.08 -0.27
C LEU A 274 -12.61 -19.55 0.66
N THR A 275 -12.95 -20.31 1.69
CA THR A 275 -14.02 -19.97 2.66
C THR A 275 -13.44 -19.44 3.97
N GLY A 276 -14.25 -18.70 4.73
CA GLY A 276 -13.84 -18.23 6.06
C GLY A 276 -12.82 -17.09 6.01
N VAL A 277 -12.79 -16.33 4.91
CA VAL A 277 -11.90 -15.18 4.78
C VAL A 277 -12.49 -14.02 5.56
N THR A 278 -11.75 -13.47 6.50
CA THR A 278 -12.22 -12.35 7.34
C THR A 278 -12.58 -11.14 6.49
N ALA A 279 -13.69 -10.49 6.80
CA ALA A 279 -14.14 -9.30 6.08
C ALA A 279 -13.13 -8.14 6.20
N GLY A 280 -12.95 -7.40 5.11
CA GLY A 280 -11.98 -6.29 4.99
C GLY A 280 -11.17 -6.34 3.70
N SER A 281 -10.36 -5.30 3.49
CA SER A 281 -9.31 -5.28 2.48
C SER A 281 -8.26 -6.33 2.85
N GLY A 282 -7.98 -7.25 1.92
CA GLY A 282 -7.05 -8.34 2.12
C GLY A 282 -6.24 -8.65 0.87
N ILE A 283 -5.20 -9.44 1.07
CA ILE A 283 -4.34 -9.95 0.00
C ILE A 283 -4.58 -11.45 -0.09
N VAL A 284 -4.87 -11.93 -1.28
CA VAL A 284 -4.92 -13.37 -1.58
C VAL A 284 -3.68 -13.71 -2.39
N GLU A 285 -2.92 -14.68 -1.90
CA GLU A 285 -1.67 -15.13 -2.49
C GLU A 285 -1.85 -16.54 -3.05
N ALA A 286 -1.35 -16.77 -4.27
CA ALA A 286 -1.26 -18.10 -4.85
C ALA A 286 0.20 -18.49 -5.08
N ARG A 287 0.52 -19.75 -4.79
CA ARG A 287 1.85 -20.35 -4.99
C ARG A 287 1.72 -21.64 -5.76
N ALA A 288 2.60 -21.84 -6.73
CA ALA A 288 2.77 -23.11 -7.43
C ALA A 288 4.26 -23.38 -7.64
N VAL A 289 4.63 -24.66 -7.69
CA VAL A 289 6.02 -25.07 -7.91
C VAL A 289 6.49 -24.56 -9.27
N GLY A 290 7.70 -23.98 -9.28
CA GLY A 290 8.30 -23.45 -10.50
C GLY A 290 7.78 -22.09 -10.94
N TYR A 291 6.95 -21.40 -10.14
CA TYR A 291 6.44 -20.05 -10.44
C TYR A 291 6.77 -19.07 -9.30
N ILE A 292 6.94 -17.79 -9.65
CA ILE A 292 6.95 -16.72 -8.66
C ILE A 292 5.52 -16.54 -8.11
N PRO A 293 5.32 -16.43 -6.77
CA PRO A 293 4.00 -16.24 -6.19
C PRO A 293 3.22 -15.07 -6.80
N GLY A 294 1.92 -15.27 -7.01
CA GLY A 294 0.99 -14.25 -7.48
C GLY A 294 0.21 -13.69 -6.30
N HIS A 295 -0.02 -12.38 -6.31
CA HIS A 295 -0.74 -11.66 -5.25
C HIS A 295 -1.88 -10.88 -5.89
N THR A 296 -3.07 -10.94 -5.31
CA THR A 296 -4.19 -10.09 -5.70
C THR A 296 -4.78 -9.42 -4.48
N GLN A 297 -5.17 -8.16 -4.63
CA GLN A 297 -5.81 -7.39 -3.57
C GLN A 297 -7.30 -7.43 -3.77
N THR A 298 -8.06 -7.61 -2.69
CA THR A 298 -9.51 -7.74 -2.78
C THR A 298 -10.21 -7.21 -1.54
N LEU A 299 -11.47 -6.83 -1.69
CA LEU A 299 -12.35 -6.44 -0.61
C LEU A 299 -13.33 -7.57 -0.34
N VAL A 300 -13.18 -8.24 0.80
CA VAL A 300 -14.13 -9.26 1.25
C VAL A 300 -15.21 -8.60 2.09
N ARG A 301 -16.48 -8.69 1.66
CA ARG A 301 -17.62 -8.27 2.48
C ARG A 301 -18.19 -9.47 3.25
N PRO A 302 -18.80 -9.24 4.43
CA PRO A 302 -19.49 -10.29 5.18
C PRO A 302 -20.49 -11.05 4.31
N ASP A 303 -20.52 -12.38 4.44
CA ASP A 303 -21.48 -13.27 3.79
C ASP A 303 -21.57 -13.13 2.26
N SER A 304 -20.50 -12.60 1.65
CA SER A 304 -20.41 -12.38 0.21
C SER A 304 -19.39 -13.29 -0.45
N VAL A 305 -19.59 -13.54 -1.75
CA VAL A 305 -18.61 -14.22 -2.62
C VAL A 305 -17.91 -13.16 -3.46
N GLN A 306 -16.61 -13.05 -3.28
CA GLN A 306 -15.76 -12.16 -4.05
C GLN A 306 -14.99 -12.96 -5.10
N GLU A 307 -15.13 -12.59 -6.37
CA GLU A 307 -14.37 -13.22 -7.45
C GLU A 307 -13.03 -12.51 -7.69
N VAL A 308 -11.97 -13.29 -7.90
CA VAL A 308 -10.62 -12.79 -8.20
C VAL A 308 -9.92 -13.66 -9.25
N ASP A 309 -8.96 -13.05 -9.95
CA ASP A 309 -8.04 -13.72 -10.86
C ASP A 309 -6.61 -13.53 -10.32
N ILE A 310 -5.89 -14.64 -10.12
CA ILE A 310 -4.53 -14.60 -9.57
C ILE A 310 -3.55 -15.02 -10.66
N ILE A 311 -2.69 -14.09 -11.04
CA ILE A 311 -1.65 -14.31 -12.05
C ILE A 311 -0.33 -14.60 -11.33
N LEU A 312 0.20 -15.80 -11.53
CA LEU A 312 1.55 -16.15 -11.09
C LEU A 312 2.60 -15.48 -11.98
N GLY A 313 3.72 -15.09 -11.38
CA GLY A 313 4.86 -14.56 -12.11
C GLY A 313 5.57 -15.63 -12.95
N ASP A 314 6.59 -15.24 -13.70
CA ASP A 314 7.24 -16.12 -14.67
C ASP A 314 7.78 -17.39 -14.01
N SER A 315 7.79 -18.48 -14.79
CA SER A 315 8.34 -19.72 -14.30
C SER A 315 9.84 -19.53 -14.08
N VAL A 316 10.29 -19.75 -12.85
CA VAL A 316 11.72 -19.84 -12.57
C VAL A 316 12.15 -21.15 -13.21
N THR A 317 12.85 -21.07 -14.35
CA THR A 317 13.36 -22.24 -15.06
C THR A 317 14.04 -23.16 -14.05
N MET A 318 13.38 -24.26 -13.68
CA MET A 318 14.06 -25.32 -12.96
C MET A 318 14.96 -25.97 -13.99
N LEU A 319 16.26 -25.72 -13.86
CA LEU A 319 17.25 -26.61 -14.45
C LEU A 319 16.93 -28.02 -13.92
N ASP A 320 17.00 -29.02 -14.80
CA ASP A 320 16.84 -30.42 -14.42
C ASP A 320 17.64 -30.68 -13.13
N PRO A 321 17.13 -31.52 -12.21
CA PRO A 321 17.87 -31.89 -11.03
C PRO A 321 19.17 -32.56 -11.49
N VAL A 322 20.25 -31.78 -11.53
CA VAL A 322 21.58 -32.35 -11.51
C VAL A 322 21.62 -33.06 -10.16
N THR A 323 21.70 -34.38 -10.21
CA THR A 323 21.97 -35.24 -9.05
C THR A 323 23.33 -34.85 -8.48
N VAL A 324 23.38 -33.77 -7.72
CA VAL A 324 24.59 -33.27 -7.05
C VAL A 324 24.54 -33.67 -5.58
N VAL A 325 24.48 -34.98 -5.32
CA VAL A 325 24.87 -35.49 -4.00
C VAL A 325 26.39 -35.71 -3.95
N GLY A 326 27.08 -35.78 -5.11
CA GLY A 326 28.51 -36.08 -5.21
C GLY A 326 29.48 -34.88 -5.24
N GLU A 327 29.12 -33.73 -5.80
CA GLU A 327 30.10 -32.63 -6.05
C GLU A 327 30.56 -31.94 -4.76
N TYR A 328 29.70 -31.88 -3.74
CA TYR A 328 29.98 -31.12 -2.51
C TYR A 328 30.52 -31.97 -1.35
N THR A 329 30.64 -33.29 -1.51
CA THR A 329 31.16 -34.19 -0.45
C THR A 329 32.56 -33.78 0.03
N PRO A 330 33.54 -33.42 -0.84
CA PRO A 330 34.86 -32.99 -0.38
C PRO A 330 34.80 -31.72 0.49
N TYR A 331 33.92 -30.78 0.14
CA TYR A 331 33.71 -29.56 0.92
C TYR A 331 33.12 -29.87 2.30
N LEU A 332 32.06 -30.70 2.35
CA LEU A 332 31.41 -31.11 3.59
C LEU A 332 32.36 -31.91 4.51
N GLN A 333 33.27 -32.72 3.95
CA GLN A 333 34.34 -33.35 4.72
C GLN A 333 35.31 -32.32 5.29
N ARG A 334 35.76 -31.36 4.48
CA ARG A 334 36.72 -30.32 4.89
C ARG A 334 36.22 -29.44 6.03
N ILE A 335 34.96 -29.02 6.00
CA ILE A 335 34.33 -28.22 7.08
C ILE A 335 33.93 -29.07 8.30
N GLY A 336 34.16 -30.39 8.22
CA GLY A 336 33.91 -31.34 9.30
C GLY A 336 32.45 -31.74 9.49
N PHE A 337 31.54 -31.41 8.57
CA PHE A 337 30.13 -31.81 8.65
C PHE A 337 30.00 -33.34 8.70
N ILE A 338 30.66 -34.05 7.79
CA ILE A 338 30.60 -35.52 7.71
C ILE A 338 31.08 -36.16 9.03
N LYS A 339 32.21 -35.68 9.57
CA LYS A 339 32.74 -36.16 10.85
C LYS A 339 31.76 -35.91 12.00
N ARG A 340 31.14 -34.72 12.09
CA ARG A 340 30.18 -34.41 13.16
C ARG A 340 28.90 -35.21 13.03
N ARG A 341 28.41 -35.46 11.81
CA ARG A 341 27.26 -36.33 11.56
C ARG A 341 27.45 -37.74 12.12
N GLU A 342 28.68 -38.24 12.09
CA GLU A 342 29.03 -39.58 12.58
C GLU A 342 29.36 -39.62 14.08
N THR A 343 29.78 -38.50 14.68
CA THR A 343 30.39 -38.49 16.03
C THR A 343 29.71 -37.59 17.05
N SER A 344 28.85 -36.66 16.64
CA SER A 344 28.23 -35.66 17.52
C SER A 344 26.74 -35.94 17.75
N GLN A 345 26.23 -35.54 18.92
CA GLN A 345 24.80 -35.59 19.24
C GLN A 345 24.09 -34.35 18.71
N GLY A 346 23.68 -34.42 17.45
CA GLY A 346 22.89 -33.41 16.75
C GLY A 346 22.00 -34.04 15.69
N HIS A 347 21.12 -33.25 15.10
CA HIS A 347 20.34 -33.64 13.94
C HIS A 347 20.98 -33.05 12.68
N PHE A 348 21.19 -33.89 11.67
CA PHE A 348 21.94 -33.55 10.47
C PHE A 348 21.05 -33.76 9.26
N LEU A 349 20.94 -32.72 8.45
CA LEU A 349 20.18 -32.74 7.20
C LEU A 349 21.14 -32.39 6.08
N ASP A 350 21.14 -33.17 5.00
CA ASP A 350 21.88 -32.82 3.79
C ASP A 350 20.95 -32.27 2.70
N THR A 351 21.51 -31.99 1.52
CA THR A 351 20.76 -31.45 0.39
C THR A 351 19.60 -32.36 -0.02
N ALA A 352 19.76 -33.68 0.05
CA ALA A 352 18.71 -34.62 -0.32
C ALA A 352 17.58 -34.61 0.72
N ASP A 353 17.91 -34.47 2.00
CA ASP A 353 16.90 -34.34 3.06
C ASP A 353 16.11 -33.02 2.94
N VAL A 354 16.81 -31.90 2.72
CA VAL A 354 16.17 -30.59 2.50
C VAL A 354 15.27 -30.63 1.26
N GLN A 355 15.70 -31.25 0.16
CA GLN A 355 14.86 -31.41 -1.03
C GLN A 355 13.64 -32.30 -0.77
N ARG A 356 13.83 -33.45 -0.10
CA ARG A 356 12.74 -34.39 0.22
C ARG A 356 11.69 -33.77 1.14
N SER A 357 12.06 -32.78 1.95
CA SER A 357 11.15 -32.05 2.82
C SER A 357 10.10 -31.22 2.07
N GLY A 358 10.38 -30.83 0.81
CA GLY A 358 9.54 -29.89 0.07
C GLY A 358 9.49 -28.48 0.69
N ALA A 359 10.40 -28.14 1.60
CA ALA A 359 10.44 -26.85 2.26
C ALA A 359 10.61 -25.71 1.23
N VAL A 360 9.69 -24.75 1.26
CA VAL A 360 9.73 -23.54 0.44
C VAL A 360 10.37 -22.38 1.21
N ARG A 361 10.29 -22.41 2.55
CA ARG A 361 10.93 -21.46 3.47
C ARG A 361 12.03 -22.15 4.26
N PHE A 362 13.03 -21.37 4.70
CA PHE A 362 14.12 -21.87 5.52
C PHE A 362 13.62 -22.55 6.80
N GLU A 363 12.64 -21.96 7.47
CA GLU A 363 12.15 -22.46 8.76
C GLU A 363 11.44 -23.80 8.63
N ASP A 364 10.76 -24.05 7.50
CA ASP A 364 10.00 -25.28 7.29
C ASP A 364 10.87 -26.54 7.28
N ILE A 365 12.17 -26.40 7.01
CA ILE A 365 13.16 -27.49 7.10
C ILE A 365 13.18 -28.07 8.52
N PHE A 366 13.01 -27.22 9.54
CA PHE A 366 13.10 -27.63 10.94
C PHE A 366 11.87 -28.41 11.41
N ARG A 367 10.81 -28.56 10.59
CA ARG A 367 9.70 -29.48 10.89
C ARG A 367 10.16 -30.94 10.94
N MET A 368 11.26 -31.25 10.25
CA MET A 368 11.88 -32.58 10.25
C MET A 368 12.75 -32.83 11.49
N VAL A 369 13.04 -31.79 12.28
CA VAL A 369 13.96 -31.87 13.41
C VAL A 369 13.17 -32.17 14.69
N PRO A 370 13.42 -33.31 15.35
CA PRO A 370 12.75 -33.63 16.60
C PRO A 370 13.02 -32.57 17.68
N GLY A 371 11.95 -32.06 18.30
CA GLY A 371 12.03 -31.05 19.35
C GLY A 371 12.19 -29.60 18.87
N ALA A 372 12.26 -29.38 17.56
CA ALA A 372 12.13 -28.04 16.99
C ALA A 372 10.65 -27.67 16.84
N ARG A 373 10.29 -26.43 17.22
CA ARG A 373 8.97 -25.84 17.03
C ARG A 373 9.08 -24.61 16.18
N ILE A 374 8.10 -24.43 15.31
CA ILE A 374 8.02 -23.27 14.42
C ILE A 374 6.82 -22.45 14.87
N ARG A 375 7.05 -21.20 15.31
CA ARG A 375 6.01 -20.28 15.76
C ARG A 375 5.92 -19.07 14.84
N PRO A 376 4.73 -18.66 14.39
CA PRO A 376 4.55 -17.41 13.65
C PRO A 376 4.99 -16.21 14.51
N ASN A 377 5.70 -15.23 13.92
CA ASN A 377 6.13 -14.00 14.62
C ASN A 377 5.65 -12.69 13.95
N GLY A 378 4.69 -12.76 13.03
CA GLY A 378 4.09 -11.61 12.35
C GLY A 378 4.77 -11.19 11.03
N THR A 379 6.05 -11.50 10.82
CA THR A 379 6.75 -11.27 9.53
C THR A 379 7.38 -12.54 8.96
N GLY A 380 7.48 -13.60 9.75
CA GLY A 380 7.95 -14.92 9.35
C GLY A 380 7.66 -15.94 10.45
N TYR A 381 8.62 -16.84 10.66
CA TYR A 381 8.54 -17.83 11.73
C TYR A 381 9.79 -17.80 12.60
N LEU A 382 9.60 -18.09 13.88
CA LEU A 382 10.64 -18.35 14.84
C LEU A 382 10.82 -19.85 14.99
N VAL A 383 12.06 -20.32 14.86
CA VAL A 383 12.44 -21.68 15.27
C VAL A 383 12.82 -21.65 16.74
N GLU A 384 12.16 -22.47 17.53
CA GLU A 384 12.44 -22.67 18.95
C GLU A 384 12.89 -24.12 19.16
N LEU A 385 13.97 -24.31 19.91
CA LEU A 385 14.42 -25.64 20.31
C LEU A 385 13.96 -25.90 21.75
N GLN A 386 13.28 -27.02 21.95
CA GLN A 386 12.67 -27.31 23.24
C GLN A 386 13.70 -27.84 24.24
N ARG A 387 13.83 -27.15 25.38
CA ARG A 387 14.65 -27.60 26.52
C ARG A 387 13.85 -28.35 27.58
N ASP A 388 12.55 -28.06 27.70
CA ASP A 388 11.63 -28.65 28.69
C ASP A 388 10.16 -28.61 28.16
N PRO A 389 9.39 -29.71 28.21
CA PRO A 389 7.95 -29.73 27.89
C PRO A 389 7.08 -28.82 28.77
N SER A 390 7.53 -28.52 29.98
CA SER A 390 6.71 -27.91 31.04
C SER A 390 6.76 -26.38 31.11
N ASN A 391 7.65 -25.73 30.36
CA ASN A 391 7.87 -24.29 30.44
C ASN A 391 7.65 -23.62 29.07
N SER A 392 6.77 -22.62 29.02
CA SER A 392 6.32 -21.93 27.79
C SER A 392 7.25 -20.79 27.34
N ASN A 393 8.51 -20.78 27.80
CA ASN A 393 9.45 -19.72 27.45
C ASN A 393 10.03 -19.93 26.04
N SER A 394 10.01 -18.86 25.26
CA SER A 394 10.64 -18.80 23.95
C SER A 394 12.15 -19.07 24.06
N CYS A 395 12.65 -20.04 23.30
CA CYS A 395 14.04 -20.51 23.40
C CYS A 395 14.68 -20.55 21.99
N PRO A 396 15.07 -19.38 21.44
CA PRO A 396 15.69 -19.31 20.13
C PRO A 396 17.11 -19.90 20.14
N PRO A 397 17.53 -20.64 19.11
CA PRO A 397 18.91 -21.08 18.95
C PRO A 397 19.81 -19.97 18.42
N ALA A 398 21.13 -20.13 18.60
CA ALA A 398 22.12 -19.34 17.87
C ALA A 398 22.31 -19.89 16.46
N TYR A 399 22.44 -18.99 15.47
CA TYR A 399 22.66 -19.38 14.08
C TYR A 399 24.07 -19.07 13.61
N PHE A 400 24.61 -19.98 12.80
CA PHE A 400 25.83 -19.77 12.04
C PHE A 400 25.58 -20.13 10.59
N VAL A 401 26.01 -19.25 9.68
CA VAL A 401 25.94 -19.46 8.24
C VAL A 401 27.37 -19.52 7.71
N ASP A 402 27.74 -20.63 7.08
CA ASP A 402 29.09 -20.90 6.58
C ASP A 402 30.19 -20.66 7.63
N GLY A 403 29.89 -21.01 8.89
CA GLY A 403 30.80 -20.86 10.03
C GLY A 403 30.81 -19.46 10.67
N VAL A 404 30.09 -18.50 10.10
CA VAL A 404 30.00 -17.12 10.62
C VAL A 404 28.76 -16.97 11.48
N TYR A 405 28.91 -16.39 12.67
CA TYR A 405 27.79 -16.12 13.57
C TYR A 405 26.82 -15.13 12.94
N TYR A 406 25.55 -15.52 12.87
CA TYR A 406 24.47 -14.68 12.33
C TYR A 406 23.60 -14.18 13.49
N PRO A 407 23.79 -12.92 13.95
CA PRO A 407 23.07 -12.40 15.10
C PRO A 407 21.58 -12.29 14.79
N GLN A 408 20.75 -12.82 15.68
CA GLN A 408 19.30 -12.75 15.60
C GLN A 408 18.73 -11.99 16.79
N PRO A 409 17.84 -11.00 16.60
CA PRO A 409 17.14 -10.37 17.70
C PRO A 409 16.24 -11.39 18.42
N PRO A 410 16.30 -11.49 19.75
CA PRO A 410 15.64 -12.57 20.51
C PRO A 410 14.10 -12.54 20.49
N LEU A 411 13.47 -11.46 20.00
CA LEU A 411 12.01 -11.26 19.97
C LEU A 411 11.47 -10.91 18.57
N GLN A 412 12.37 -10.76 17.60
CA GLN A 412 12.07 -10.46 16.21
C GLN A 412 13.09 -11.22 15.39
N THR A 413 12.80 -12.47 15.04
CA THR A 413 13.60 -13.25 14.10
C THR A 413 13.05 -12.99 12.70
N PRO A 414 13.57 -12.01 11.94
CA PRO A 414 13.39 -12.07 10.52
C PRO A 414 13.98 -13.40 10.04
N SER A 415 13.28 -14.06 9.12
CA SER A 415 13.75 -15.28 8.48
C SER A 415 15.19 -15.08 7.99
N ILE A 416 16.06 -16.07 8.23
CA ILE A 416 17.41 -16.03 7.64
C ILE A 416 17.21 -16.08 6.12
N PRO A 417 17.76 -15.12 5.35
CA PRO A 417 17.47 -14.97 3.91
C PRO A 417 18.21 -16.01 3.07
N ILE A 418 18.04 -17.29 3.40
CA ILE A 418 18.59 -18.45 2.71
C ILE A 418 17.41 -19.24 2.15
N VAL A 419 17.39 -19.40 0.84
CA VAL A 419 16.40 -20.27 0.22
C VAL A 419 16.82 -21.74 0.38
N PRO A 420 15.89 -22.69 0.62
CA PRO A 420 16.24 -24.10 0.84
C PRO A 420 17.11 -24.73 -0.26
N THR A 421 16.96 -24.27 -1.51
CA THR A 421 17.74 -24.76 -2.66
C THR A 421 19.22 -24.39 -2.62
N GLU A 422 19.61 -23.41 -1.80
CA GLU A 422 21.01 -23.00 -1.60
C GLU A 422 21.71 -23.73 -0.46
N ILE A 423 20.99 -24.53 0.31
CA ILE A 423 21.52 -25.25 1.46
C ILE A 423 22.23 -26.52 0.98
N LEU A 424 23.46 -26.69 1.45
CA LEU A 424 24.21 -27.94 1.32
C LEU A 424 23.91 -28.88 2.48
N ALA A 425 23.94 -28.33 3.69
CA ALA A 425 23.75 -29.09 4.90
C ALA A 425 23.29 -28.21 6.07
N VAL A 426 22.56 -28.80 7.01
CA VAL A 426 22.15 -28.20 8.28
C VAL A 426 22.55 -29.11 9.43
N GLU A 427 23.08 -28.52 10.49
CA GLU A 427 23.35 -29.20 11.77
C GLU A 427 22.53 -28.51 12.87
N VAL A 428 21.76 -29.28 13.62
CA VAL A 428 20.95 -28.77 14.73
C VAL A 428 21.37 -29.44 16.03
N TYR A 429 21.81 -28.63 16.97
CA TYR A 429 22.21 -29.03 18.31
C TYR A 429 21.21 -28.47 19.32
N SER A 430 20.37 -29.32 19.91
CA SER A 430 19.28 -28.91 20.80
C SER A 430 19.75 -28.41 22.18
N ASN A 431 21.06 -28.38 22.44
CA ASN A 431 21.63 -27.76 23.62
C ASN A 431 23.05 -27.25 23.32
N LEU A 432 23.52 -26.29 24.10
CA LEU A 432 24.83 -25.67 23.90
C LEU A 432 25.99 -26.68 24.06
N SER A 433 25.87 -27.62 24.99
CA SER A 433 26.92 -28.61 25.28
C SER A 433 27.13 -29.64 24.17
N SER A 434 26.12 -29.91 23.35
CA SER A 434 26.23 -30.86 22.24
C SER A 434 26.79 -30.22 20.97
N ALA A 435 26.78 -28.89 20.89
CA ALA A 435 27.39 -28.15 19.79
C ALA A 435 28.94 -28.16 19.91
N PRO A 436 29.68 -28.14 18.78
CA PRO A 436 31.12 -28.00 18.80
C PRO A 436 31.57 -26.72 19.53
N VAL A 437 32.66 -26.80 20.30
CA VAL A 437 33.14 -25.72 21.18
C VAL A 437 33.27 -24.37 20.47
N GLN A 438 33.72 -24.36 19.22
CA GLN A 438 33.86 -23.13 18.42
C GLN A 438 32.55 -22.42 18.09
N TYR A 439 31.41 -23.11 18.17
CA TYR A 439 30.08 -22.55 17.95
C TYR A 439 29.29 -22.37 19.24
N GLN A 440 29.89 -22.67 20.40
CA GLN A 440 29.27 -22.43 21.69
C GLN A 440 29.28 -20.94 22.02
N ARG A 441 28.10 -20.33 22.06
CA ARG A 441 27.89 -18.92 22.44
C ARG A 441 26.85 -18.79 23.54
N ARG A 442 26.94 -17.70 24.33
CA ARG A 442 25.99 -17.39 25.40
C ARG A 442 24.57 -17.14 24.86
N GLU A 443 24.46 -16.68 23.63
CA GLU A 443 23.20 -16.47 22.91
C GLU A 443 22.58 -17.80 22.41
N GLY A 444 23.36 -18.89 22.37
CA GLY A 444 22.94 -20.23 21.92
C GLY A 444 22.60 -21.19 23.07
N VAL A 445 22.26 -20.68 24.25
CA VAL A 445 21.97 -21.50 25.44
C VAL A 445 20.84 -22.52 25.22
N CYS A 446 19.92 -22.22 24.29
CA CYS A 446 18.83 -23.09 23.87
C CYS A 446 19.21 -24.08 22.77
N GLY A 447 20.38 -23.91 22.15
CA GLY A 447 20.87 -24.72 21.05
C GLY A 447 21.55 -23.90 19.95
N VAL A 448 22.12 -24.61 18.99
CA VAL A 448 22.91 -24.05 17.90
C VAL A 448 22.46 -24.67 16.58
N ILE A 449 22.23 -23.83 15.58
CA ILE A 449 21.95 -24.25 14.21
C ILE A 449 23.09 -23.78 13.30
N LEU A 450 23.74 -24.72 12.63
CA LEU A 450 24.76 -24.45 11.62
C LEU A 450 24.16 -24.69 10.24
N VAL A 451 24.33 -23.73 9.34
CA VAL A 451 23.86 -23.79 7.96
C VAL A 451 25.06 -23.66 7.03
N TRP A 452 25.23 -24.65 6.15
CA TRP A 452 26.26 -24.65 5.12
C TRP A 452 25.62 -24.41 3.76
N THR A 453 26.09 -23.42 3.02
CA THR A 453 25.47 -23.01 1.74
C THR A 453 26.35 -23.36 0.55
N LYS A 454 25.71 -23.48 -0.63
CA LYS A 454 26.42 -23.64 -1.91
C LYS A 454 27.35 -22.47 -2.22
N ARG A 455 27.00 -21.26 -1.73
CA ARG A 455 27.80 -20.04 -1.92
C ARG A 455 29.07 -20.04 -1.07
N GLY A 456 29.05 -20.72 0.07
CA GLY A 456 30.21 -20.89 0.94
C GLY A 456 31.32 -21.79 0.36
N VAL A 457 31.02 -22.55 -0.70
CA VAL A 457 32.01 -23.39 -1.38
C VAL A 457 33.01 -22.49 -2.14
N PRO A 458 34.32 -22.55 -1.83
CA PRO A 458 35.31 -21.79 -2.57
C PRO A 458 35.31 -22.18 -4.04
N LYS A 459 35.10 -21.21 -4.93
CA LYS A 459 35.22 -21.43 -6.38
C LYS A 459 36.69 -21.66 -6.72
N HIS A 460 37.03 -22.83 -7.26
CA HIS A 460 38.33 -23.00 -7.89
C HIS A 460 38.40 -22.10 -9.13
N ARG A 461 39.32 -21.14 -9.15
CA ARG A 461 39.77 -20.53 -10.41
C ARG A 461 40.45 -21.66 -11.18
N ALA A 462 39.87 -22.06 -12.31
CA ALA A 462 40.60 -22.84 -13.29
C ALA A 462 41.84 -22.02 -13.70
N SER A 463 43.03 -22.53 -13.39
CA SER A 463 44.26 -22.05 -14.01
C SER A 463 44.17 -22.41 -15.49
N HIS A 464 44.07 -21.38 -16.33
CA HIS A 464 44.34 -21.49 -17.77
C HIS A 464 45.84 -21.62 -18.01
#